data_AF-A0A4Q3L765-F1
#
_entry.id   AF-A0A4Q3L765-F1
#
_cell.length_a   1.000
_cell.length_b   1.000
_cell.length_c   1.000
_cell.angle_alpha   90.00
_cell.angle_beta   90.00
_cell.angle_gamma   90.00
#
_symmetry.space_group_name_H-M   'P 1'
#
loop_
_entity.id
_entity.type
_entity.pdbx_description
1 polymer ?
#
loop_
_entity_poly.entity_id
_entity_poly.type
_entity_poly.pdbx_seq_one_letter_code
_entity_poly.pdbx_strand_id
1 'polypeptide(L)' 'MSDITMCANTRCTLRGKCYRYLAVPSDFWQSYCNYTPVKEGSKVTCDHLWETKWRQCLPLDDVDMHNGAKK' A
#
# COMPACT_ATOMS: atom_id res chain seq x y z
N MET A 1 -10.22 -2.32 6.96
CA MET A 1 -9.26 -2.80 7.99
C MET A 1 -8.81 -1.58 8.79
N SER A 2 -9.30 -1.40 10.02
CA SER A 2 -9.04 -0.16 10.79
C SER A 2 -7.57 0.01 11.22
N ASP A 3 -6.77 -1.06 11.17
CA ASP A 3 -5.36 -1.08 11.55
C ASP A 3 -4.43 -0.34 10.54
N ILE A 4 -4.93 -0.04 9.34
CA ILE A 4 -4.16 0.63 8.29
C ILE A 4 -4.69 2.04 8.06
N THR A 5 -3.82 3.05 8.19
CA THR A 5 -4.14 4.43 7.79
C THR A 5 -4.29 4.52 6.27
N MET A 6 -5.48 4.89 5.81
CA MET A 6 -5.81 5.00 4.39
C MET A 6 -5.17 6.23 3.74
N CYS A 7 -4.88 6.11 2.45
CA CYS A 7 -4.31 7.20 1.68
C CYS A 7 -5.43 8.03 1.04
N ALA A 8 -5.55 9.31 1.42
CA ALA A 8 -6.53 10.23 0.85
C ALA A 8 -6.05 10.92 -0.45
N ASN A 9 -4.80 10.68 -0.87
CA ASN A 9 -4.23 11.37 -2.01
C ASN A 9 -4.68 10.78 -3.35
N THR A 10 -5.48 11.53 -4.10
CA THR A 10 -6.00 11.15 -5.41
C THR A 10 -5.07 11.52 -6.58
N ARG A 11 -4.04 12.35 -6.35
CA ARG A 11 -3.10 12.84 -7.38
C ARG A 11 -1.90 11.92 -7.59
N CYS A 12 -1.74 10.90 -6.74
CA CYS A 12 -0.66 9.93 -6.89
C CYS A 12 -0.95 8.99 -8.06
N THR A 13 -0.04 8.93 -9.04
CA THR A 13 -0.15 8.03 -10.20
C THR A 13 -0.07 6.55 -9.82
N LEU A 14 0.55 6.25 -8.67
CA LEU A 14 0.73 4.88 -8.15
C LEU A 14 -0.44 4.42 -7.26
N ARG A 15 -1.47 5.25 -7.04
CA ARG A 15 -2.60 4.93 -6.14
C ARG A 15 -3.31 3.63 -6.47
N GLY A 16 -3.42 3.29 -7.76
CA GLY A 16 -4.04 2.06 -8.24
C GLY A 16 -3.25 0.78 -7.94
N LYS A 17 -2.05 0.90 -7.37
CA LYS A 17 -1.23 -0.23 -6.90
C LYS A 17 -0.98 -0.16 -5.39
N CYS A 18 -1.60 0.79 -4.68
CA CYS A 18 -1.35 1.03 -3.27
C CYS A 18 -2.48 0.44 -2.42
N TYR A 19 -2.16 -0.49 -1.52
CA TYR A 19 -3.13 -1.13 -0.65
C TYR A 19 -3.84 -0.12 0.25
N ARG A 20 -3.11 0.91 0.74
CA ARG A 20 -3.69 2.00 1.56
C ARG A 20 -4.78 2.79 0.84
N TYR A 21 -4.73 2.87 -0.48
CA TYR A 21 -5.72 3.59 -1.29
C TYR A 21 -6.88 2.68 -1.71
N LEU A 22 -6.60 1.39 -1.93
CA LEU A 22 -7.57 0.40 -2.40
C LEU A 22 -8.31 -0.32 -1.26
N ALA A 23 -7.82 -0.23 -0.02
CA ALA A 23 -8.44 -0.87 1.12
C ALA A 23 -9.88 -0.39 1.33
N VAL A 24 -10.76 -1.29 1.78
CA VAL A 24 -12.12 -0.93 2.16
C VAL A 24 -12.07 -0.24 3.54
N PRO A 25 -12.59 0.99 3.66
CA PRO A 25 -12.64 1.68 4.95
C PRO A 25 -13.56 0.93 5.91
N SER A 26 -13.23 0.96 7.20
CA SER A 26 -14.14 0.45 8.23
C SER A 26 -15.34 1.39 8.41
N ASP A 27 -16.53 0.81 8.62
CA ASP A 27 -17.77 1.58 8.80
C ASP A 27 -17.78 2.41 10.09
N PHE A 28 -17.02 2.01 11.09
CA PHE A 28 -17.00 2.68 12.40
C PHE A 28 -15.91 3.74 12.48
N TRP A 29 -14.65 3.32 12.30
CA TRP A 29 -13.49 4.19 12.52
C TRP A 29 -12.37 3.84 11.55
N GLN A 30 -11.89 4.86 10.84
CA GLN A 30 -10.82 4.74 9.88
C GLN A 30 -9.96 6.01 9.87
N SER A 31 -8.66 5.85 10.07
CA SER A 31 -7.70 6.95 9.94
C SER A 31 -7.32 7.17 8.48
N TYR A 32 -7.18 8.43 8.09
CA TYR A 32 -6.73 8.86 6.76
C TYR A 32 -5.51 9.77 6.88
N CYS A 33 -4.61 9.67 5.91
CA CYS A 33 -3.47 10.57 5.78
C CYS A 33 -3.26 10.97 4.32
N ASN A 34 -2.80 12.21 4.12
CA ASN A 34 -2.48 12.74 2.81
C ASN A 34 -0.99 12.54 2.51
N TYR A 35 -0.63 11.35 2.03
CA TYR A 35 0.74 11.04 1.63
C TYR A 35 1.05 11.71 0.29
N THR A 36 1.87 12.75 0.33
CA THR A 36 2.31 13.46 -0.88
C THR A 36 3.47 12.70 -1.52
N PRO A 37 3.40 12.35 -2.82
CA PRO A 37 4.52 11.72 -3.51
C PRO A 37 5.66 12.73 -3.69
N VAL A 38 6.89 12.23 -3.65
CA VAL A 38 8.08 13.02 -3.96
C VAL A 38 8.27 13.00 -5.47
N LYS A 39 8.44 14.20 -6.06
CA LYS A 39 8.73 14.35 -7.48
C LYS A 39 10.18 14.77 -7.62
N GLU A 40 11.01 13.87 -8.13
CA GLU A 40 12.42 14.14 -8.44
C GLU A 40 12.61 14.08 -9.96
N GLY A 41 12.67 15.25 -10.59
CA GLY A 41 12.68 15.40 -12.04
C GLY A 41 11.45 14.77 -12.70
N SER A 42 11.68 13.76 -13.55
CA SER A 42 10.63 13.02 -14.27
C SER A 42 10.10 11.80 -13.50
N LYS A 43 10.69 11.46 -12.33
CA LYS A 43 10.29 10.29 -11.53
C LYS A 43 9.39 10.73 -10.38
N VAL A 44 8.24 10.06 -10.25
CA VAL A 44 7.35 10.21 -9.10
C VAL A 44 7.55 8.99 -8.21
N THR A 45 8.10 9.20 -7.02
CA THR A 45 8.27 8.17 -5.98
C THR A 45 7.27 8.40 -4.85
N CYS A 46 6.82 7.32 -4.23
CA CYS A 46 5.94 7.40 -3.08
C CYS A 46 6.52 6.48 -2.00
N ASP A 47 7.13 7.07 -0.98
CA ASP A 47 7.79 6.32 0.11
C ASP A 47 6.78 5.51 0.95
N HIS A 48 5.51 5.94 0.93
CA HIS A 48 4.39 5.27 1.59
C HIS A 48 3.60 4.34 0.67
N LEU A 49 4.16 3.96 -0.48
CA LEU A 49 3.55 2.99 -1.38
C LEU A 49 3.59 1.60 -0.75
N TRP A 50 2.43 1.07 -0.39
CA TRP A 50 2.26 -0.35 -0.10
C TRP A 50 1.76 -1.06 -1.34
N GLU A 51 2.69 -1.63 -2.09
CA GLU A 51 2.36 -2.38 -3.31
C GLU A 51 1.40 -3.53 -2.99
N THR A 52 0.23 -3.52 -3.62
CA THR A 52 -0.66 -4.69 -3.65
C THR A 52 -0.04 -5.77 -4.51
N LYS A 53 0.91 -6.53 -3.96
CA LYS A 53 1.42 -7.74 -4.59
C LYS A 53 0.35 -8.82 -4.48
N TRP A 54 -0.53 -8.90 -5.47
CA TRP A 54 -1.46 -10.02 -5.61
C TRP A 54 -0.72 -11.27 -6.10
N ARG A 55 0.17 -11.80 -5.25
CA ARG A 55 0.49 -13.22 -5.18
C ARG A 55 0.35 -13.60 -3.72
N GLN A 56 -0.48 -14.61 -3.47
CA GLN A 56 -0.81 -15.20 -2.17
C GLN A 56 -1.97 -14.52 -1.43
N CYS A 57 -3.14 -14.48 -2.08
CA CYS A 57 -4.32 -15.04 -1.41
C CYS A 57 -4.17 -16.57 -1.44
N LEU A 58 -3.20 -17.10 -0.69
CA LEU A 58 -3.22 -18.49 -0.26
C LEU A 58 -3.91 -18.50 1.11
N PRO A 59 -4.64 -19.58 1.44
CA PRO A 59 -5.19 -19.76 2.78
C PRO A 59 -4.12 -19.51 3.85
N LEU A 60 -4.55 -19.00 5.00
CA LEU A 60 -3.74 -18.59 6.16
C LEU A 60 -3.08 -19.79 6.87
N ASP A 61 -2.37 -20.63 6.13
CA ASP A 61 -1.43 -21.61 6.65
C ASP A 61 -0.13 -21.40 5.87
N ASP A 62 0.98 -21.22 6.58
CA ASP A 62 2.34 -20.96 6.09
C ASP A 62 2.75 -19.47 5.94
N VAL A 63 2.95 -18.85 7.12
CA VAL A 63 3.87 -17.73 7.30
C VAL A 63 5.30 -18.19 6.99
N ASP A 64 5.80 -17.92 5.79
CA ASP A 64 7.24 -17.98 5.48
C ASP A 64 7.79 -16.57 5.25
N MET A 65 8.06 -15.87 6.36
CA MET A 65 9.10 -14.85 6.41
C MET A 65 10.45 -15.54 6.30
N HIS A 66 10.99 -15.62 5.08
CA HIS A 66 12.39 -15.42 4.71
C HIS A 66 12.72 -16.23 3.46
N ASN A 67 12.80 -15.56 2.31
CA ASN A 67 13.85 -15.94 1.38
C ASN A 67 14.40 -14.71 0.68
N GLY A 68 15.55 -14.26 1.17
CA GLY A 68 16.40 -13.34 0.45
C GLY A 68 16.96 -14.06 -0.77
N ALA A 69 16.43 -13.74 -1.95
CA ALA A 69 17.04 -14.12 -3.20
C ALA A 69 17.77 -12.92 -3.80
N LYS A 70 19.08 -12.83 -3.57
CA LYS A 70 20.01 -12.14 -4.47
C LYS A 70 21.32 -12.92 -4.58
N LYS A 71 21.39 -13.67 -5.69
CA LYS A 71 22.54 -14.19 -6.46
C LYS A 71 23.69 -14.85 -5.74
#